data_AF-X0ZI02-F1
#
_entry.id   AF-X0ZI02-F1
#
_cell.length_a   1.000
_cell.length_b   1.000
_cell.length_c   1.000
_cell.angle_alpha   90.00
_cell.angle_beta   90.00
_cell.angle_gamma   90.00
#
_symmetry.space_group_name_H-M   'P 1'
#
loop_
_entity.id
_entity.type
_entity.pdbx_description
1 polymer ?
#
loop_
_entity_poly.entity_id
_entity_poly.type
_entity_poly.pdbx_seq_one_letter_code
_entity_poly.pdbx_strand_id
1 'polypeptide(L)'
;VDTAQPMDLPNYAATTKKNQGCCCGGKKDYRSFTEYVNGLINKTTEKSPDKEFFYNQLWGENTKYNRALFGFFLWNTKLDGVAPYGVQAHYNDQGKYVISDFDAELKEFNSLYPSADGPILTLQWEAFREGIDDVRYLTYYDQLLTQLEEQDQAQAQTLKTELDKEIRNYNLGTDNGKSPWRLEVSDAAYQATREYVIEKILEVSELLTDPVPVEEQDQAPTKIQVKQSKQDFDELIKTGSGSGNSIWWWLIGVLAVITGLALLFIKIGKNAFQQLVNINKFGIIKPINKLTKIRLYNFNNIKLNLL
;
A
#
# COMPACT_ATOMS: atom_id res chain seq x y z
N VAL A 1 4.13 29.46 21.95
CA VAL A 1 4.82 28.34 21.29
C VAL A 1 4.45 28.43 19.82
N ASP A 2 5.05 29.41 19.16
CA ASP A 2 4.70 29.85 17.82
C ASP A 2 5.97 30.49 17.24
N THR A 3 6.19 30.36 15.93
CA THR A 3 7.44 30.62 15.18
C THR A 3 8.42 29.44 15.01
N ALA A 4 7.94 28.29 14.54
CA ALA A 4 8.78 27.53 13.62
C ALA A 4 8.92 28.38 12.35
N GLN A 5 10.09 28.99 12.14
CA GLN A 5 10.42 29.71 10.91
C GLN A 5 10.12 28.79 9.71
N PRO A 6 9.48 29.27 8.63
CA PRO A 6 9.37 28.49 7.41
C PRO A 6 10.79 28.13 6.98
N MET A 7 11.09 26.84 6.97
CA MET A 7 12.35 26.33 6.48
C MET A 7 12.37 26.62 4.97
N ASP A 8 12.95 27.76 4.58
CA ASP A 8 13.37 28.01 3.20
C ASP A 8 14.42 26.95 2.92
N LEU A 9 14.04 25.85 2.26
CA LEU A 9 14.99 24.88 1.71
C LEU A 9 15.75 25.60 0.61
N PRO A 10 16.99 26.07 0.84
CA PRO A 10 17.79 26.60 -0.24
C PRO A 10 18.24 25.38 -1.02
N ASN A 11 17.95 25.37 -2.33
CA ASN A 11 18.42 24.37 -3.29
C ASN A 11 17.52 23.13 -3.46
N TYR A 12 16.35 23.34 -4.04
CA TYR A 12 15.93 22.40 -5.08
C TYR A 12 16.78 22.64 -6.33
N ALA A 13 17.91 21.95 -6.43
CA ALA A 13 18.52 21.71 -7.72
C ALA A 13 17.96 20.39 -8.21
N ALA A 14 16.97 20.42 -9.11
CA ALA A 14 16.60 19.23 -9.88
C ALA A 14 17.87 18.73 -10.58
N THR A 15 18.44 17.64 -10.07
CA THR A 15 19.67 17.04 -10.57
C THR A 15 19.38 16.22 -11.83
N THR A 16 18.79 16.84 -12.85
CA THR A 16 18.99 16.31 -14.20
C THR A 16 20.50 16.43 -14.48
N LYS A 17 21.11 15.44 -15.14
CA LYS A 17 22.56 15.43 -15.42
C LYS A 17 23.03 16.69 -16.19
N LYS A 18 22.12 17.46 -16.79
CA LYS A 18 22.39 18.77 -17.41
C LYS A 18 22.57 19.93 -16.41
N ASN A 19 22.16 19.76 -15.16
CA ASN A 19 22.28 20.74 -14.09
C ASN A 19 23.45 20.49 -13.13
N GLN A 20 24.37 19.57 -13.46
CA GLN A 20 25.68 19.44 -12.78
C GLN A 20 26.64 20.60 -13.11
N GLY A 21 26.10 21.79 -13.37
CA GLY A 21 26.83 23.05 -13.29
C GLY A 21 26.97 23.44 -11.82
N CYS A 22 27.84 22.71 -11.10
CA CYS A 22 28.60 23.30 -10.02
C CYS A 22 29.19 24.62 -10.56
N CYS A 23 28.81 25.77 -9.99
CA CYS A 23 29.46 27.08 -10.11
C CYS A 23 29.78 27.66 -11.52
N CYS A 24 29.46 27.00 -12.65
CA CYS A 24 29.98 27.37 -13.96
C CYS A 24 28.93 27.23 -15.09
N GLY A 25 28.27 28.33 -15.44
CA GLY A 25 28.03 28.71 -16.86
C GLY A 25 26.91 28.08 -17.70
N GLY A 26 26.06 27.17 -17.20
CA GLY A 26 24.88 26.70 -17.96
C GLY A 26 23.66 27.63 -17.85
N LYS A 27 22.88 27.82 -18.93
CA LYS A 27 21.61 28.59 -18.88
C LYS A 27 20.65 27.92 -17.90
N LYS A 28 20.46 28.53 -16.73
CA LYS A 28 19.60 28.04 -15.66
C LYS A 28 18.17 28.53 -15.90
N ASP A 29 17.26 27.59 -16.15
CA ASP A 29 15.83 27.82 -15.97
C ASP A 29 15.57 27.84 -14.46
N TYR A 30 15.67 29.02 -13.83
CA TYR A 30 15.47 29.20 -12.40
C TYR A 30 13.98 29.27 -12.06
N ARG A 31 13.23 28.21 -12.34
CA ARG A 31 11.95 28.03 -11.66
C ARG A 31 12.22 27.59 -10.23
N SER A 32 11.55 28.24 -9.28
CA SER A 32 11.52 27.72 -7.92
C SER A 32 10.93 26.31 -7.92
N PHE A 33 11.32 25.48 -6.94
CA PHE A 33 10.70 24.15 -6.76
C PHE A 33 9.17 24.21 -6.81
N THR A 34 8.63 25.20 -6.11
CA THR A 34 7.20 25.47 -6.03
C THR A 34 6.59 25.73 -7.41
N GLU A 35 7.20 26.60 -8.24
CA GLU A 35 6.71 26.84 -9.60
C GLU A 35 6.76 25.58 -10.46
N TYR A 36 7.84 24.79 -10.36
CA TYR A 36 7.98 23.56 -11.13
C TYR A 36 6.90 22.54 -10.74
N VAL A 37 6.78 22.22 -9.45
CA VAL A 37 5.78 21.29 -8.92
C VAL A 37 4.36 21.76 -9.23
N ASN A 38 4.08 23.06 -9.08
CA ASN A 38 2.78 23.62 -9.43
C ASN A 38 2.52 23.48 -10.93
N GLY A 39 3.55 23.61 -11.76
CA GLY A 39 3.45 23.35 -13.19
C GLY A 39 3.07 21.90 -13.49
N LEU A 40 3.67 20.94 -12.78
CA LEU A 40 3.35 19.51 -12.92
C LEU A 40 1.90 19.22 -12.48
N ILE A 41 1.51 19.68 -11.28
CA ILE A 41 0.17 19.48 -10.72
C ILE A 41 -0.90 20.09 -11.61
N ASN A 42 -0.68 21.31 -12.12
CA ASN A 42 -1.63 22.02 -12.97
C ASN A 42 -1.51 21.64 -14.45
N LYS A 43 -0.65 20.68 -14.80
CA LYS A 43 -0.41 20.23 -16.17
C LYS A 43 0.01 21.39 -17.12
N THR A 44 0.66 22.43 -16.58
CA THR A 44 1.25 23.54 -17.36
C THR A 44 2.74 23.36 -17.62
N THR A 45 3.33 22.28 -17.08
CA THR A 45 4.70 21.84 -17.34
C THR A 45 4.71 20.32 -17.35
N GLU A 46 5.61 19.74 -18.15
CA GLU A 46 5.86 18.30 -18.20
C GLU A 46 7.06 17.93 -17.35
N LYS A 47 7.01 16.74 -16.74
CA LYS A 47 8.15 16.18 -16.02
C LYS A 47 9.29 15.87 -16.99
N SER A 48 10.54 16.07 -16.55
CA SER A 48 11.68 15.52 -17.28
C SER A 48 11.53 14.01 -17.53
N PRO A 49 12.00 13.48 -18.67
CA PRO A 49 12.09 12.03 -18.88
C PRO A 49 13.14 11.35 -17.98
N ASP A 50 14.08 12.13 -17.42
CA ASP A 50 15.02 11.63 -16.42
C ASP A 50 14.32 11.40 -15.07
N LYS A 51 14.93 10.58 -14.20
CA LYS A 51 14.44 10.37 -12.85
C LYS A 51 14.54 11.64 -12.02
N GLU A 52 13.42 12.05 -11.43
CA GLU A 52 13.33 13.22 -10.58
C GLU A 52 12.83 12.85 -9.18
N PHE A 53 13.56 13.32 -8.18
CA PHE A 53 13.26 13.13 -6.77
C PHE A 53 13.26 14.48 -6.09
N PHE A 54 12.44 14.66 -5.07
CA PHE A 54 12.59 15.79 -4.17
C PHE A 54 13.20 15.37 -2.84
N TYR A 55 13.95 16.28 -2.24
CA TYR A 55 14.61 16.08 -0.97
C TYR A 55 13.63 16.28 0.19
N ASN A 56 13.63 15.36 1.16
CA ASN A 56 12.87 15.51 2.40
C ASN A 56 13.77 15.29 3.61
N GLN A 57 13.54 16.04 4.68
CA GLN A 57 14.24 15.81 5.95
C GLN A 57 13.78 14.51 6.64
N LEU A 58 12.52 14.07 6.45
CA LEU A 58 11.88 12.90 7.08
C LEU A 58 11.77 12.96 8.61
N TRP A 59 12.81 13.39 9.32
CA TRP A 59 12.88 13.50 10.78
C TRP A 59 11.97 14.59 11.38
N GLY A 60 11.44 15.50 10.55
CA GLY A 60 10.47 16.49 11.00
C GLY A 60 9.23 15.82 11.60
N GLU A 61 8.83 16.23 12.80
CA GLU A 61 7.70 15.62 13.54
C GLU A 61 6.32 16.06 13.02
N ASN A 62 6.14 15.96 11.71
CA ASN A 62 4.89 16.26 11.05
C ASN A 62 4.48 15.05 10.22
N THR A 63 3.73 14.15 10.87
CA THR A 63 3.24 12.90 10.27
C THR A 63 2.42 13.16 9.02
N LYS A 64 1.54 14.18 9.04
CA LYS A 64 0.73 14.58 7.89
C LYS A 64 1.60 14.97 6.71
N TYR A 65 2.57 15.85 6.95
CA TYR A 65 3.50 16.29 5.92
C TYR A 65 4.27 15.11 5.31
N ASN A 66 4.85 14.23 6.14
CA ASN A 66 5.53 13.04 5.65
C ASN A 66 4.59 12.14 4.85
N ARG A 67 3.39 11.84 5.36
CA ARG A 67 2.43 11.01 4.62
C ARG A 67 2.03 11.61 3.27
N ALA A 68 1.79 12.93 3.19
CA ALA A 68 1.55 13.59 1.90
C ALA A 68 2.74 13.42 0.96
N LEU A 69 3.92 13.81 1.42
CA LEU A 69 5.13 13.86 0.62
C LEU A 69 5.46 12.51 -0.01
N PHE A 70 5.32 11.42 0.72
CA PHE A 70 5.57 10.07 0.18
C PHE A 70 4.32 9.41 -0.42
N GLY A 71 3.16 10.06 -0.32
CA GLY A 71 1.85 9.58 -0.72
C GLY A 71 1.20 10.42 -1.83
N PHE A 72 0.03 10.98 -1.53
CA PHE A 72 -0.79 11.71 -2.51
C PHE A 72 -0.09 12.91 -3.17
N PHE A 73 0.79 13.63 -2.47
CA PHE A 73 1.54 14.72 -3.08
C PHE A 73 2.52 14.19 -4.12
N LEU A 74 3.30 13.14 -3.79
CA LEU A 74 4.19 12.48 -4.75
C LEU A 74 3.42 12.06 -6.01
N TRP A 75 2.26 11.42 -5.82
CA TRP A 75 1.41 11.02 -6.92
C TRP A 75 0.95 12.19 -7.81
N ASN A 76 0.53 13.31 -7.21
CA ASN A 76 0.07 14.48 -7.95
C ASN A 76 1.18 15.17 -8.73
N THR A 77 2.40 15.17 -8.21
CA THR A 77 3.56 15.75 -8.90
C THR A 77 4.14 14.88 -10.00
N LYS A 78 3.79 13.58 -10.07
CA LYS A 78 4.35 12.59 -11.01
C LYS A 78 5.87 12.37 -10.88
N LEU A 79 6.51 12.92 -9.85
CA LEU A 79 7.92 12.68 -9.54
C LEU A 79 8.16 11.18 -9.26
N ASP A 80 9.39 10.72 -9.46
CA ASP A 80 9.74 9.30 -9.34
C ASP A 80 9.93 8.85 -7.89
N GLY A 81 10.09 9.79 -6.97
CA GLY A 81 10.17 9.48 -5.55
C GLY A 81 10.62 10.65 -4.70
N VAL A 82 11.01 10.29 -3.49
CA VAL A 82 11.49 11.21 -2.47
C VAL A 82 12.84 10.70 -1.97
N ALA A 83 13.81 11.59 -1.88
CA ALA A 83 15.12 11.31 -1.31
C ALA A 83 15.17 11.85 0.13
N PRO A 84 14.95 11.00 1.16
CA PRO A 84 15.12 11.44 2.54
C PRO A 84 16.59 11.75 2.83
N TYR A 85 16.86 12.78 3.65
CA TYR A 85 18.20 13.12 4.14
C TYR A 85 18.89 11.91 4.77
N GLY A 86 18.16 11.21 5.63
CA GLY A 86 18.59 10.03 6.33
C GLY A 86 17.45 9.44 7.12
N VAL A 87 17.53 8.14 7.36
CA VAL A 87 16.60 7.42 8.23
C VAL A 87 17.03 7.55 9.69
N GLN A 88 18.34 7.63 9.91
CA GLN A 88 18.99 7.93 11.18
C GLN A 88 20.19 8.81 10.87
N ALA A 89 20.30 9.95 11.54
CA ALA A 89 21.50 10.77 11.54
C ALA A 89 21.72 11.32 12.94
N HIS A 90 22.96 11.21 13.42
CA HIS A 90 23.35 11.64 14.75
C HIS A 90 24.05 12.99 14.64
N TYR A 91 23.53 13.99 15.34
CA TYR A 91 24.11 15.34 15.39
C TYR A 91 25.08 15.49 16.57
N ASN A 92 24.93 14.68 17.64
CA ASN A 92 25.88 14.73 18.75
C ASN A 92 27.12 13.83 18.51
N ASP A 93 28.29 14.46 18.36
CA ASP A 93 29.60 13.77 18.28
C ASP A 93 29.99 13.05 19.58
N GLN A 94 29.17 13.21 20.63
CA GLN A 94 29.45 12.66 21.95
C GLN A 94 28.94 11.23 22.09
N GLY A 95 28.12 10.73 21.15
CA GLY A 95 27.71 9.33 21.05
C GLY A 95 27.05 8.80 22.31
N LYS A 96 26.47 9.67 23.14
CA LYS A 96 26.09 9.29 24.50
C LYS A 96 24.75 8.59 24.53
N TYR A 97 23.70 9.05 23.83
CA TYR A 97 22.43 8.32 23.80
C TYR A 97 21.61 8.57 22.52
N VAL A 98 21.77 7.73 21.50
CA VAL A 98 20.89 7.71 20.31
C VAL A 98 19.40 7.55 20.66
N ILE A 99 19.12 7.04 21.86
CA ILE A 99 17.77 6.76 22.38
C ILE A 99 17.20 7.94 23.18
N SER A 100 18.03 8.92 23.56
CA SER A 100 17.60 10.07 24.37
C SER A 100 17.71 11.36 23.57
N ASP A 101 16.57 11.87 23.12
CA ASP A 101 16.50 13.17 22.43
C ASP A 101 16.52 14.37 23.40
N PHE A 102 16.72 14.12 24.71
CA PHE A 102 16.63 15.14 25.75
C PHE A 102 17.99 15.66 26.24
N ASP A 103 19.09 15.15 25.68
CA ASP A 103 20.45 15.45 26.16
C ASP A 103 21.21 16.50 25.32
N ALA A 104 20.57 17.03 24.27
CA ALA A 104 21.14 18.03 23.37
C ALA A 104 20.18 19.21 23.12
N GLU A 105 20.73 20.34 22.67
CA GLU A 105 19.94 21.52 22.27
C GLU A 105 19.10 21.27 21.01
N LEU A 106 19.52 20.32 20.18
CA LEU A 106 18.81 19.87 18.98
C LEU A 106 18.44 18.40 19.13
N LYS A 107 17.20 18.07 18.74
CA LYS A 107 16.74 16.68 18.62
C LYS A 107 17.60 15.93 17.60
N GLU A 108 17.89 14.66 17.87
CA GLU A 108 18.50 13.78 16.89
C GLU A 108 17.61 13.57 15.66
N PHE A 109 18.22 13.39 14.49
CA PHE A 109 17.52 13.22 13.22
C PHE A 109 17.15 11.75 12.99
N ASN A 110 16.46 11.16 13.97
CA ASN A 110 16.03 9.77 13.96
C ASN A 110 14.57 9.65 13.52
N SER A 111 14.36 8.91 12.43
CA SER A 111 13.03 8.43 12.04
C SER A 111 12.75 7.01 12.53
N LEU A 112 13.76 6.33 13.09
CA LEU A 112 13.63 5.08 13.82
C LEU A 112 14.72 5.01 14.89
N TYR A 113 14.42 4.36 16.02
CA TYR A 113 15.37 4.20 17.11
C TYR A 113 15.94 2.78 17.12
N PRO A 114 17.23 2.59 17.39
CA PRO A 114 17.81 1.25 17.51
C PRO A 114 17.33 0.55 18.78
N SER A 115 17.14 -0.77 18.71
CA SER A 115 16.98 -1.63 19.89
C SER A 115 17.60 -3.01 19.61
N ALA A 116 17.81 -3.80 20.67
CA ALA A 116 18.41 -5.14 20.55
C ALA A 116 17.56 -6.10 19.70
N ASP A 117 16.23 -5.92 19.69
CA ASP A 117 15.29 -6.78 18.98
C ASP A 117 14.94 -6.24 17.56
N GLY A 118 15.57 -5.15 17.14
CA GLY A 118 15.31 -4.48 15.87
C GLY A 118 14.97 -3.00 16.02
N PRO A 119 14.65 -2.30 14.93
CA PRO A 119 14.32 -0.88 14.99
C PRO A 119 12.96 -0.64 15.65
N ILE A 120 12.90 0.33 16.55
CA ILE A 120 11.66 0.87 17.11
C ILE A 120 11.16 1.93 16.12
N LEU A 121 10.00 1.67 15.54
CA LEU A 121 9.38 2.55 14.54
C LEU A 121 8.78 3.77 15.23
N THR A 122 8.96 4.94 14.62
CA THR A 122 8.34 6.18 15.10
C THR A 122 7.05 6.48 14.34
N LEU A 123 6.28 7.45 14.84
CA LEU A 123 5.13 7.95 14.10
C LEU A 123 5.52 8.55 12.74
N GLN A 124 6.71 9.14 12.61
CA GLN A 124 7.20 9.67 11.34
C GLN A 124 7.48 8.54 10.34
N TRP A 125 8.07 7.44 10.81
CA TRP A 125 8.28 6.25 10.00
C TRP A 125 6.98 5.62 9.52
N GLU A 126 6.01 5.47 10.42
CA GLU A 126 4.71 4.92 10.06
C GLU A 126 3.97 5.83 9.07
N ALA A 127 4.03 7.15 9.24
CA ALA A 127 3.46 8.09 8.29
C ALA A 127 4.10 8.00 6.89
N PHE A 128 5.43 7.86 6.84
CA PHE A 128 6.17 7.59 5.60
C PHE A 128 5.74 6.27 4.94
N ARG A 129 5.69 5.18 5.72
CA ARG A 129 5.27 3.86 5.25
C ARG A 129 3.84 3.89 4.70
N GLU A 130 2.94 4.56 5.41
CA GLU A 130 1.56 4.75 4.99
C GLU A 130 1.43 5.56 3.70
N GLY A 131 2.24 6.58 3.50
CA GLY A 131 2.28 7.33 2.24
C GLY A 131 2.71 6.44 1.06
N ILE A 132 3.72 5.59 1.25
CA ILE A 132 4.13 4.61 0.24
C ILE A 132 2.99 3.66 -0.12
N ASP A 133 2.26 3.17 0.89
CA ASP A 133 1.11 2.31 0.65
C ASP A 133 -0.01 3.05 -0.11
N ASP A 134 -0.23 4.34 0.18
CA ASP A 134 -1.17 5.17 -0.59
C ASP A 134 -0.79 5.23 -2.08
N VAL A 135 0.50 5.41 -2.41
CA VAL A 135 0.98 5.39 -3.81
C VAL A 135 0.84 4.01 -4.45
N ARG A 136 1.06 2.93 -3.70
CA ARG A 136 0.86 1.55 -4.22
C ARG A 136 -0.59 1.31 -4.62
N TYR A 137 -1.55 1.74 -3.79
CA TYR A 137 -2.97 1.63 -4.12
C TYR A 137 -3.33 2.48 -5.35
N LEU A 138 -2.87 3.72 -5.43
CA LEU A 138 -3.09 4.57 -6.60
C LEU A 138 -2.50 3.98 -7.88
N THR A 139 -1.29 3.41 -7.79
CA THR A 139 -0.62 2.75 -8.93
C THR A 139 -1.45 1.56 -9.41
N TYR A 140 -1.91 0.71 -8.49
CA TYR A 140 -2.76 -0.43 -8.84
C TYR A 140 -4.09 0.02 -9.45
N TYR A 141 -4.71 1.06 -8.89
CA TYR A 141 -5.95 1.62 -9.43
C TYR A 141 -5.77 2.18 -10.84
N ASP A 142 -4.69 2.92 -11.10
CA ASP A 142 -4.37 3.47 -12.43
C ASP A 142 -4.11 2.37 -13.47
N GLN A 143 -3.48 1.26 -13.08
CA GLN A 143 -3.33 0.07 -13.92
C GLN A 143 -4.68 -0.56 -14.29
N LEU A 144 -5.60 -0.68 -13.32
CA LEU A 144 -6.95 -1.17 -13.60
C LEU A 144 -7.74 -0.20 -14.50
N LEU A 145 -7.62 1.10 -14.29
CA LEU A 145 -8.24 2.10 -15.15
C LEU A 145 -7.68 2.05 -16.58
N THR A 146 -6.40 1.76 -16.75
CA THR A 146 -5.80 1.54 -18.07
C THR A 146 -6.39 0.31 -18.78
N GLN A 147 -6.60 -0.79 -18.04
CA GLN A 147 -7.29 -1.96 -18.59
C GLN A 147 -8.76 -1.64 -18.93
N LEU A 148 -9.43 -0.86 -18.08
CA LEU A 148 -10.82 -0.46 -18.31
C LEU A 148 -10.93 0.46 -19.53
N GLU A 149 -9.95 1.31 -19.80
CA GLU A 149 -9.95 2.15 -21.02
C GLU A 149 -10.01 1.34 -22.31
N GLU A 150 -9.46 0.12 -22.33
CA GLU A 150 -9.52 -0.77 -23.48
C GLU A 150 -10.94 -1.35 -23.71
N GLN A 151 -11.76 -1.43 -22.66
CA GLN A 151 -13.13 -1.97 -22.69
C GLN A 151 -14.19 -0.86 -22.77
N ASP A 152 -14.05 0.18 -21.95
CA ASP A 152 -14.94 1.32 -21.80
C ASP A 152 -14.14 2.60 -21.46
N GLN A 153 -13.67 3.25 -22.53
CA GLN A 153 -12.92 4.50 -22.44
C GLN A 153 -13.67 5.63 -21.70
N ALA A 154 -15.00 5.70 -21.86
CA ALA A 154 -15.79 6.77 -21.26
C ALA A 154 -15.92 6.61 -19.74
N GLN A 155 -16.15 5.38 -19.28
CA GLN A 155 -16.22 5.07 -17.86
C GLN A 155 -14.86 5.28 -17.19
N ALA A 156 -13.77 4.79 -17.79
CA ALA A 156 -12.45 4.95 -17.23
C ALA A 156 -12.03 6.43 -17.15
N GLN A 157 -12.34 7.26 -18.17
CA GLN A 157 -12.06 8.69 -18.13
C GLN A 157 -12.87 9.43 -17.05
N THR A 158 -14.11 8.99 -16.80
CA THR A 158 -14.94 9.51 -15.71
C THR A 158 -14.29 9.23 -14.36
N LEU A 159 -13.88 7.98 -14.12
CA LEU A 159 -13.24 7.56 -12.87
C LEU A 159 -11.86 8.22 -12.65
N LYS A 160 -11.06 8.40 -13.71
CA LYS A 160 -9.80 9.18 -13.64
C LYS A 160 -10.06 10.63 -13.21
N THR A 161 -11.13 11.25 -13.71
CA THR A 161 -11.51 12.62 -13.35
C THR A 161 -11.98 12.73 -11.90
N GLU A 162 -12.73 11.73 -11.40
CA GLU A 162 -13.12 11.66 -9.99
C GLU A 162 -11.90 11.50 -9.07
N LEU A 163 -10.97 10.61 -9.43
CA LEU A 163 -9.72 10.41 -8.70
C LEU A 163 -8.92 11.72 -8.63
N ASP A 164 -8.68 12.38 -9.77
CA ASP A 164 -7.96 13.65 -9.87
C ASP A 164 -8.60 14.73 -8.99
N LYS A 165 -9.93 14.71 -8.81
CA LYS A 165 -10.66 15.63 -7.93
C LYS A 165 -10.44 15.31 -6.46
N GLU A 166 -10.54 14.03 -6.08
CA GLU A 166 -10.39 13.57 -4.70
C GLU A 166 -9.00 13.90 -4.14
N ILE A 167 -7.95 13.58 -4.92
CA ILE A 167 -6.56 13.71 -4.44
C ILE A 167 -6.00 15.14 -4.57
N ARG A 168 -6.72 16.07 -5.22
CA ARG A 168 -6.26 17.46 -5.40
C ARG A 168 -6.06 18.20 -4.07
N ASN A 169 -6.78 17.80 -3.02
CA ASN A 169 -6.70 18.41 -1.70
C ASN A 169 -5.34 18.19 -1.00
N TYR A 170 -4.52 17.27 -1.51
CA TYR A 170 -3.21 16.93 -0.96
C TYR A 170 -2.05 17.72 -1.59
N ASN A 171 -2.37 18.68 -2.46
CA ASN A 171 -1.38 19.58 -3.03
C ASN A 171 -0.84 20.52 -1.96
N LEU A 172 0.48 20.54 -1.81
CA LEU A 172 1.15 21.43 -0.87
C LEU A 172 1.08 22.88 -1.37
N GLY A 173 0.36 23.72 -0.62
CA GLY A 173 0.33 25.19 -0.70
C GLY A 173 0.46 25.81 -2.10
N THR A 174 -0.48 25.50 -2.99
CA THR A 174 -0.57 26.14 -4.32
C THR A 174 -1.53 27.32 -4.36
N ASP A 175 -2.39 27.44 -3.34
CA ASP A 175 -3.50 28.38 -3.36
C ASP A 175 -3.22 29.55 -2.40
N ASN A 176 -3.10 30.75 -2.97
CA ASN A 176 -3.24 32.05 -2.30
C ASN A 176 -2.12 32.49 -1.33
N GLY A 177 -0.85 32.19 -1.64
CA GLY A 177 0.28 32.75 -0.88
C GLY A 177 0.45 32.21 0.54
N LYS A 178 -0.22 31.11 0.87
CA LYS A 178 0.09 30.33 2.08
C LYS A 178 1.42 29.61 1.88
N SER A 179 2.16 29.42 2.98
CA SER A 179 3.43 28.70 2.96
C SER A 179 3.25 27.34 2.24
N PRO A 180 4.14 26.97 1.30
CA PRO A 180 4.10 25.68 0.61
C PRO A 180 4.20 24.49 1.57
N TRP A 181 4.44 24.74 2.85
CA TRP A 181 4.67 23.73 3.88
C TRP A 181 3.48 23.52 4.82
N ARG A 182 2.35 24.22 4.62
CA ARG A 182 1.12 23.96 5.38
C ARG A 182 0.17 23.09 4.59
N LEU A 183 0.15 21.82 4.96
CA LEU A 183 -0.93 20.92 4.57
C LEU A 183 -2.03 20.96 5.64
N GLU A 184 -3.19 21.48 5.27
CA GLU A 184 -4.36 21.59 6.16
C GLU A 184 -5.29 20.37 6.01
N VAL A 185 -4.69 19.17 5.86
CA VAL A 185 -5.44 17.91 5.72
C VAL A 185 -5.43 17.17 7.06
N SER A 186 -6.58 16.68 7.50
CA SER A 186 -6.70 15.91 8.73
C SER A 186 -6.27 14.46 8.53
N ASP A 187 -5.84 13.76 9.59
CA ASP A 187 -5.48 12.33 9.49
C ASP A 187 -6.68 11.49 9.04
N ALA A 188 -7.90 11.88 9.46
CA ALA A 188 -9.13 11.25 9.02
C ALA A 188 -9.37 11.39 7.52
N ALA A 189 -8.99 12.53 6.92
CA ALA A 189 -9.12 12.72 5.48
C ALA A 189 -8.19 11.77 4.70
N TYR A 190 -6.94 11.61 5.14
CA TYR A 190 -6.02 10.64 4.53
C TYR A 190 -6.58 9.21 4.52
N GLN A 191 -7.11 8.79 5.66
CA GLN A 191 -7.70 7.46 5.78
C GLN A 191 -8.95 7.32 4.90
N ALA A 192 -9.82 8.33 4.88
CA ALA A 192 -11.00 8.34 4.03
C ALA A 192 -10.65 8.28 2.53
N THR A 193 -9.64 9.03 2.07
CA THR A 193 -9.19 8.97 0.68
C THR A 193 -8.58 7.61 0.33
N ARG A 194 -7.81 6.98 1.24
CA ARG A 194 -7.33 5.60 1.03
C ARG A 194 -8.50 4.62 0.88
N GLU A 195 -9.49 4.70 1.76
CA GLU A 195 -10.69 3.85 1.71
C GLU A 195 -11.46 4.05 0.41
N TYR A 196 -11.62 5.31 -0.03
CA TYR A 196 -12.21 5.63 -1.33
C TYR A 196 -11.45 4.98 -2.50
N VAL A 197 -10.11 5.09 -2.53
CA VAL A 197 -9.30 4.45 -3.59
C VAL A 197 -9.49 2.93 -3.58
N ILE A 198 -9.51 2.30 -2.41
CA ILE A 198 -9.73 0.85 -2.28
C ILE A 198 -11.13 0.46 -2.76
N GLU A 199 -12.16 1.21 -2.40
CA GLU A 199 -13.53 0.98 -2.89
C GLU A 199 -13.58 1.05 -4.43
N LYS A 200 -12.91 2.04 -5.02
CA LYS A 200 -12.85 2.21 -6.47
C LYS A 200 -12.05 1.14 -7.19
N ILE A 201 -10.98 0.63 -6.57
CA ILE A 201 -10.26 -0.54 -7.05
C ILE A 201 -11.21 -1.75 -7.14
N LEU A 202 -12.03 -1.98 -6.12
CA LEU A 202 -12.98 -3.09 -6.12
C LEU A 202 -14.06 -2.90 -7.18
N GLU A 203 -14.61 -1.69 -7.31
CA GLU A 203 -15.60 -1.33 -8.34
C GLU A 203 -15.05 -1.62 -9.75
N VAL A 204 -13.86 -1.13 -10.08
CA VAL A 204 -13.26 -1.37 -11.41
C VAL A 204 -12.90 -2.84 -11.62
N SER A 205 -12.45 -3.53 -10.57
CA SER A 205 -12.17 -4.98 -10.66
C SER A 205 -13.43 -5.76 -11.01
N GLU A 206 -14.60 -5.38 -10.47
CA GLU A 206 -15.90 -6.00 -10.81
C GLU A 206 -16.32 -5.69 -12.25
N LEU A 207 -16.05 -4.48 -12.75
CA LEU A 207 -16.32 -4.10 -14.15
C LEU A 207 -15.44 -4.87 -15.15
N LEU A 208 -14.19 -5.12 -14.78
CA LEU A 208 -13.21 -5.82 -15.62
C LEU A 208 -13.38 -7.34 -15.62
N THR A 209 -13.97 -7.90 -14.55
CA THR A 209 -14.42 -9.28 -14.62
C THR A 209 -15.61 -9.34 -15.57
N ASP A 210 -15.37 -9.84 -16.79
CA ASP A 210 -16.45 -10.29 -17.66
C ASP A 210 -17.46 -11.04 -16.79
N PRO A 211 -18.78 -10.77 -16.90
CA PRO A 211 -19.75 -11.62 -16.26
C PRO A 211 -19.46 -13.01 -16.81
N VAL A 212 -18.82 -13.87 -16.00
CA VAL A 212 -18.64 -15.28 -16.32
C VAL A 212 -20.03 -15.69 -16.76
N PRO A 213 -20.24 -16.05 -18.04
CA PRO A 213 -21.53 -16.50 -18.47
C PRO A 213 -21.89 -17.58 -17.47
N VAL A 214 -22.92 -17.32 -16.66
CA VAL A 214 -23.46 -18.35 -15.81
C VAL A 214 -24.10 -19.28 -16.82
N GLU A 215 -23.30 -20.18 -17.40
CA GLU A 215 -23.82 -21.39 -17.98
C GLU A 215 -24.64 -21.97 -16.84
N GLU A 216 -25.95 -21.85 -16.99
CA GLU A 216 -26.94 -22.41 -16.11
C GLU A 216 -26.68 -23.91 -16.11
N GLN A 217 -25.78 -24.36 -15.24
CA GLN A 217 -25.53 -25.77 -14.98
C GLN A 217 -26.73 -26.28 -14.18
N ASP A 218 -27.87 -26.35 -14.84
CA ASP A 218 -29.09 -27.04 -14.43
C ASP A 218 -28.91 -28.58 -14.58
N GLN A 219 -27.66 -29.04 -14.62
CA GLN A 219 -27.35 -30.45 -14.49
C GLN A 219 -27.39 -30.79 -13.00
N ALA A 220 -28.51 -31.36 -12.59
CA ALA A 220 -28.67 -32.05 -11.32
C ALA A 220 -27.38 -32.81 -10.98
N PRO A 221 -26.90 -32.74 -9.73
CA PRO A 221 -25.62 -33.32 -9.34
C PRO A 221 -25.58 -34.78 -9.79
N THR A 222 -24.80 -35.05 -10.84
CA THR A 222 -24.58 -36.40 -11.31
C THR A 222 -23.94 -37.12 -10.15
N LYS A 223 -24.62 -38.15 -9.61
CA LYS A 223 -24.10 -38.98 -8.52
C LYS A 223 -22.69 -39.42 -8.91
N ILE A 224 -21.68 -38.77 -8.31
CA ILE A 224 -20.30 -39.20 -8.44
C ILE A 224 -20.28 -40.63 -7.93
N GLN A 225 -20.11 -41.59 -8.84
CA GLN A 225 -19.93 -42.97 -8.45
C GLN A 225 -18.53 -43.09 -7.83
N VAL A 226 -18.48 -43.05 -6.49
CA VAL A 226 -17.28 -43.23 -5.65
C VAL A 226 -16.66 -44.64 -5.79
N LYS A 227 -17.03 -45.42 -6.81
CA LYS A 227 -16.45 -46.75 -7.04
C LYS A 227 -15.09 -46.72 -7.73
N GLN A 228 -14.82 -45.72 -8.58
CA GLN A 228 -13.57 -45.66 -9.34
C GLN A 228 -12.35 -45.33 -8.44
N SER A 229 -12.50 -44.41 -7.49
CA SER A 229 -11.36 -43.91 -6.69
C SER A 229 -10.78 -44.93 -5.71
N LYS A 230 -11.53 -45.98 -5.35
CA LYS A 230 -11.02 -47.04 -4.46
C LYS A 230 -10.12 -48.02 -5.22
N GLN A 231 -10.45 -48.35 -6.47
CA GLN A 231 -9.62 -49.24 -7.29
C GLN A 231 -8.29 -48.57 -7.63
N ASP A 232 -8.30 -47.28 -7.98
CA ASP A 232 -7.09 -46.52 -8.29
C ASP A 232 -6.17 -46.39 -7.06
N PHE A 233 -6.74 -46.25 -5.86
CA PHE A 233 -5.99 -46.17 -4.61
C PHE A 233 -5.41 -47.53 -4.18
N ASP A 234 -6.16 -48.62 -4.35
CA ASP A 234 -5.69 -49.97 -4.04
C ASP A 234 -4.58 -50.43 -5.02
N GLU A 235 -4.57 -49.93 -6.25
CA GLU A 235 -3.53 -50.19 -7.26
C GLU A 235 -2.23 -49.41 -6.98
N LEU A 236 -2.36 -48.17 -6.46
CA LEU A 236 -1.24 -47.35 -5.97
C LEU A 236 -0.54 -47.97 -4.75
N ILE A 237 -1.28 -48.64 -3.85
CA ILE A 237 -0.69 -49.35 -2.71
C ILE A 237 0.07 -50.61 -3.14
N LYS A 238 -0.40 -51.31 -4.19
CA LYS A 238 0.26 -52.54 -4.68
C LYS A 238 1.58 -52.30 -5.38
N THR A 239 1.76 -51.16 -6.04
CA THR A 239 3.00 -50.83 -6.78
C THR A 239 4.12 -50.27 -5.89
N GLY A 240 3.83 -49.93 -4.63
CA GLY A 240 4.78 -49.33 -3.68
C GLY A 240 5.58 -50.28 -2.78
N SER A 241 5.48 -51.61 -2.94
CA SER A 241 6.14 -52.58 -2.02
C SER A 241 7.58 -52.97 -2.40
N GLY A 242 8.20 -52.27 -3.36
CA GLY A 242 9.62 -52.39 -3.67
C GLY A 242 10.48 -51.63 -2.66
N SER A 243 11.24 -52.37 -1.86
CA SER A 243 12.21 -51.89 -0.86
C SER A 243 13.07 -50.71 -1.36
N GLY A 244 12.97 -49.55 -0.68
CA GLY A 244 14.05 -48.55 -0.79
C GLY A 244 13.77 -47.07 -0.56
N ASN A 245 12.55 -46.60 -0.27
CA ASN A 245 12.33 -45.14 -0.12
C ASN A 245 11.59 -44.75 1.17
N SER A 246 12.36 -44.46 2.22
CA SER A 246 11.89 -43.83 3.48
C SER A 246 11.22 -42.46 3.25
N ILE A 247 11.54 -41.78 2.14
CA ILE A 247 10.97 -40.49 1.76
C ILE A 247 9.45 -40.59 1.48
N TRP A 248 8.98 -41.70 0.90
CA TRP A 248 7.56 -41.87 0.58
C TRP A 248 6.68 -41.99 1.84
N TRP A 249 7.16 -42.72 2.85
CA TRP A 249 6.47 -42.81 4.14
C TRP A 249 6.46 -41.48 4.90
N TRP A 250 7.53 -40.68 4.76
CA TRP A 250 7.60 -39.34 5.33
C TRP A 250 6.59 -38.40 4.66
N LEU A 251 6.46 -38.43 3.33
CA LEU A 251 5.48 -37.64 2.58
C LEU A 251 4.03 -38.02 2.92
N ILE A 252 3.73 -39.31 3.08
CA ILE A 252 2.40 -39.77 3.52
C ILE A 252 2.11 -39.28 4.94
N GLY A 253 3.10 -39.33 5.85
CA GLY A 253 2.98 -38.79 7.19
C GLY A 253 2.69 -37.28 7.21
N VAL A 254 3.41 -36.50 6.40
CA VAL A 254 3.18 -35.05 6.27
C VAL A 254 1.79 -34.75 5.71
N LEU A 255 1.33 -35.47 4.69
CA LEU A 255 -0.01 -35.27 4.11
C LEU A 255 -1.13 -35.58 5.13
N ALA A 256 -0.94 -36.63 5.94
CA ALA A 256 -1.88 -37.00 6.99
C ALA A 256 -1.96 -35.92 8.09
N VAL A 257 -0.83 -35.32 8.48
CA VAL A 257 -0.79 -34.21 9.44
C VAL A 257 -1.47 -32.97 8.88
N ILE A 258 -1.20 -32.60 7.62
CA ILE A 258 -1.83 -31.43 6.97
C ILE A 258 -3.35 -31.62 6.89
N THR A 259 -3.80 -32.82 6.50
CA THR A 259 -5.24 -33.13 6.38
C THR A 259 -5.90 -33.13 7.77
N GLY A 260 -5.23 -33.67 8.79
CA GLY A 260 -5.67 -33.62 10.18
C GLY A 260 -5.81 -32.18 10.70
N LEU A 261 -4.83 -31.32 10.41
CA LEU A 261 -4.87 -29.90 10.78
C LEU A 261 -5.99 -29.16 10.05
N ALA A 262 -6.19 -29.39 8.76
CA ALA A 262 -7.29 -28.78 8.00
C ALA A 262 -8.66 -29.16 8.59
N LEU A 263 -8.86 -30.44 8.93
CA LEU A 263 -10.09 -30.92 9.57
C LEU A 263 -10.27 -30.33 10.98
N LEU A 264 -9.18 -30.14 11.73
CA LEU A 264 -9.19 -29.49 13.04
C LEU A 264 -9.60 -28.01 12.90
N PHE A 265 -9.04 -27.27 11.94
CA PHE A 265 -9.42 -25.88 11.66
C PHE A 265 -10.89 -25.75 11.24
N ILE A 266 -11.40 -26.67 10.41
CA ILE A 266 -12.83 -26.70 10.05
C ILE A 266 -13.70 -26.96 11.29
N LYS A 267 -13.28 -27.86 12.19
CA LYS A 267 -14.02 -28.19 13.42
C LYS A 267 -14.00 -27.03 14.42
N ILE A 268 -12.86 -26.37 14.60
CA ILE A 268 -12.72 -25.17 15.44
C ILE A 268 -13.56 -24.03 14.87
N GLY A 269 -13.49 -23.78 13.55
CA GLY A 269 -14.29 -22.77 12.87
C GLY A 269 -15.79 -23.00 13.01
N LYS A 270 -16.26 -24.25 12.87
CA LYS A 270 -17.67 -24.60 13.11
C LYS A 270 -18.10 -24.36 14.55
N ASN A 271 -17.27 -24.73 15.53
CA ASN A 271 -17.60 -24.51 16.95
C ASN A 271 -17.61 -23.02 17.32
N ALA A 272 -16.63 -22.24 16.84
CA ALA A 272 -16.58 -20.79 17.04
C ALA A 272 -17.79 -20.09 16.40
N PHE A 273 -18.18 -20.52 15.19
CA PHE A 273 -19.36 -20.00 14.52
C PHE A 273 -20.65 -20.34 15.27
N GLN A 274 -20.81 -21.57 15.79
CA GLN A 274 -21.97 -21.92 16.60
C GLN A 274 -22.03 -21.18 17.94
N GLN A 275 -20.89 -20.88 18.56
CA GLN A 275 -20.86 -20.03 19.77
C GLN A 275 -21.29 -18.59 19.46
N LEU A 276 -20.85 -18.02 18.33
CA LEU A 276 -21.29 -16.68 17.89
C LEU A 276 -22.80 -16.62 17.58
N VAL A 277 -23.36 -17.66 16.94
CA VAL A 277 -24.80 -17.77 16.68
C VAL A 277 -25.60 -17.88 17.98
N ASN A 278 -25.08 -18.59 18.99
CA ASN A 278 -25.73 -18.71 20.30
C ASN A 278 -25.64 -17.43 21.14
N ILE A 279 -24.55 -16.65 21.04
CA ILE A 279 -24.44 -15.34 21.70
C ILE A 279 -25.45 -14.34 21.12
N ASN A 280 -25.74 -14.41 19.82
CA ASN A 280 -26.72 -13.54 19.17
C ASN A 280 -28.18 -13.82 19.60
N LYS A 281 -28.48 -14.97 20.22
CA LYS A 281 -29.81 -15.26 20.79
C LYS A 281 -30.14 -14.47 22.06
N PHE A 282 -29.14 -13.89 22.74
CA PHE A 282 -29.34 -13.15 23.99
C PHE A 282 -29.58 -11.64 23.79
N GLY A 283 -29.68 -11.15 22.56
CA GLY A 283 -30.09 -9.77 22.28
C GLY A 283 -29.10 -8.68 22.74
N ILE A 284 -27.86 -9.05 23.05
CA ILE A 284 -26.83 -8.13 23.58
C ILE A 284 -26.17 -7.30 22.47
N ILE A 285 -26.35 -7.66 21.19
CA ILE A 285 -25.75 -6.96 20.04
C ILE A 285 -26.86 -6.42 19.14
N LYS A 286 -26.93 -5.09 18.97
CA LYS A 286 -27.82 -4.44 18.01
C LYS A 286 -27.47 -4.89 16.58
N PRO A 287 -28.45 -5.10 15.68
CA PRO A 287 -28.19 -5.59 14.34
C PRO A 287 -27.40 -4.57 13.51
N ILE A 288 -26.17 -4.93 13.13
CA ILE A 288 -25.39 -4.23 12.09
C ILE A 288 -25.99 -4.65 10.74
N ASN A 289 -27.10 -4.03 10.35
CA ASN A 289 -27.83 -4.36 9.12
C ASN A 289 -27.22 -3.77 7.83
N LYS A 290 -25.95 -3.37 7.81
CA LYS A 290 -25.33 -2.77 6.61
C LYS A 290 -24.00 -3.35 6.13
N LEU A 291 -23.43 -4.37 6.81
CA LEU A 291 -22.14 -4.97 6.40
C LEU A 291 -22.20 -6.48 6.12
N THR A 292 -23.38 -7.08 6.09
CA THR A 292 -23.58 -8.52 5.87
C THR A 292 -23.58 -8.92 4.39
N LYS A 293 -22.55 -8.50 3.65
CA LYS A 293 -22.19 -9.07 2.34
C LYS A 293 -20.66 -9.09 2.13
N ILE A 294 -19.87 -9.33 3.17
CA ILE A 294 -18.47 -9.74 2.96
C ILE A 294 -18.47 -11.24 2.63
N ARG A 295 -18.45 -11.56 1.32
CA ARG A 295 -18.02 -12.89 0.86
C ARG A 295 -16.55 -13.04 1.24
N LEU A 296 -16.23 -14.08 2.01
CA LEU A 296 -14.84 -14.50 2.22
C LEU A 296 -14.28 -14.95 0.85
N TYR A 297 -13.59 -14.03 0.16
CA TYR A 297 -12.84 -14.39 -1.03
C TYR A 297 -11.57 -15.13 -0.62
N ASN A 298 -11.34 -16.25 -1.29
CA ASN A 298 -10.17 -17.10 -1.14
C ASN A 298 -8.99 -16.43 -1.86
N PHE A 299 -8.09 -15.78 -1.12
CA PHE A 299 -6.93 -15.04 -1.63
C PHE A 299 -5.82 -15.90 -2.27
N ASN A 300 -6.04 -17.21 -2.45
CA ASN A 300 -4.97 -18.14 -2.84
C ASN A 300 -4.54 -18.08 -4.32
N ASN A 301 -5.10 -17.22 -5.16
CA ASN A 301 -4.83 -17.22 -6.62
C ASN A 301 -4.18 -15.96 -7.20
N ILE A 302 -3.69 -15.01 -6.38
CA ILE A 302 -2.95 -13.86 -6.92
C ILE A 302 -1.46 -14.23 -6.99
N LYS A 303 -1.00 -14.65 -8.17
CA LYS A 303 0.44 -14.65 -8.50
C LYS A 303 0.87 -13.19 -8.70
N LEU A 304 1.41 -12.58 -7.65
CA LEU A 304 2.24 -11.39 -7.78
C LEU A 304 3.54 -11.79 -8.49
N ASN A 305 3.66 -11.45 -9.77
CA ASN A 305 4.97 -11.33 -10.40
C ASN A 305 5.55 -9.99 -9.95
N LEU A 306 6.39 -10.03 -8.92
CA LEU A 306 7.25 -8.92 -8.51
C LEU A 306 8.40 -8.81 -9.53
N LEU A 307 8.53 -7.63 -10.14
CA LEU A 307 9.77 -7.11 -10.74
C LEU A 307 10.42 -6.14 -9.75
#